data_AF-A0A357LNX0-F1
#
_entry.id   AF-A0A357LNX0-F1
#
_cell.length_a   1.000
_cell.length_b   1.000
_cell.length_c   1.000
_cell.angle_alpha   90.00
_cell.angle_beta   90.00
_cell.angle_gamma   90.00
#
_symmetry.space_group_name_H-M   'P 1'
#
loop_
_entity.id
_entity.type
_entity.pdbx_description
1 polymer ?
#
loop_
_entity_poly.entity_id
_entity_poly.type
_entity_poly.pdbx_seq_one_letter_code
_entity_poly.pdbx_strand_id
1 'polypeptide(L)' 'MPKTLLRVLHFALAETPFKVVPEGLEVQLRVTPDASRDSIGDVVADAQGNGALKLAVTAVPEKGKANTAVIKLLAK' A
#
# COMPACT_ATOMS: atom_id res chain seq x y z
N MET A 1 8.52 -26.00 23.24
CA MET A 1 7.52 -25.34 22.38
C MET A 1 8.27 -24.43 21.42
N PRO A 2 8.32 -24.74 20.11
CA PRO A 2 9.15 -23.99 19.20
C PRO A 2 8.59 -22.57 19.01
N LYS A 3 9.42 -21.58 19.32
CA LYS A 3 9.27 -20.18 18.91
C LYS A 3 9.29 -20.16 17.38
N THR A 4 8.13 -20.17 16.74
CA THR A 4 8.07 -19.97 15.29
C THR A 4 8.60 -18.57 14.99
N LEU A 5 9.73 -18.55 14.28
CA LEU A 5 10.48 -17.41 13.82
C LEU A 5 9.57 -16.42 13.09
N LEU A 6 9.08 -15.39 13.79
CA LEU A 6 8.71 -14.13 13.17
C LEU A 6 9.97 -13.29 13.05
N ARG A 7 10.83 -13.65 12.09
CA ARG A 7 11.90 -12.75 11.66
C ARG A 7 11.68 -12.45 10.19
N VAL A 8 10.61 -11.71 9.94
CA VAL A 8 10.51 -10.88 8.73
C VAL A 8 11.71 -9.96 8.80
N LEU A 9 12.59 -10.11 7.80
CA LEU A 9 13.76 -9.27 7.57
C LEU A 9 13.34 -7.81 7.77
N HIS A 10 13.78 -7.21 8.88
CA HIS A 10 13.63 -5.79 9.16
C HIS A 10 14.48 -5.03 8.16
N PHE A 11 13.90 -4.76 6.99
CA PHE A 11 14.34 -3.69 6.12
C PHE A 11 13.18 -2.71 6.00
N ALA A 12 12.86 -2.02 7.10
CA ALA A 12 12.10 -0.78 7.02
C ALA A 12 12.22 -0.03 8.34
N LEU A 13 12.60 1.24 8.26
CA LEU A 13 12.35 2.25 9.30
C LEU A 13 10.85 2.60 9.43
N ALA A 14 9.98 1.87 8.71
CA ALA A 14 8.55 2.11 8.60
C ALA A 14 7.77 0.92 9.16
N GLU A 15 6.73 1.18 9.95
CA GLU A 15 5.76 0.16 10.35
C GLU A 15 5.06 -0.44 9.13
N THR A 16 4.51 -1.65 9.25
CA THR A 16 3.83 -2.32 8.12
C THR A 16 2.60 -1.51 7.65
N PRO A 17 2.38 -1.35 6.34
CA PRO A 17 1.16 -0.71 5.82
C PRO A 17 -0.06 -1.64 5.91
N PHE A 18 0.14 -2.91 6.30
CA PHE A 18 -0.86 -3.96 6.33
C PHE A 18 -1.35 -4.21 7.75
N LYS A 19 -2.67 -4.18 7.93
CA LYS A 19 -3.33 -4.51 9.19
C LYS A 19 -4.46 -5.51 8.96
N VAL A 20 -4.33 -6.69 9.55
CA VAL A 20 -5.39 -7.70 9.51
C VAL A 20 -6.53 -7.24 10.42
N VAL A 21 -7.76 -7.29 9.89
CA VAL A 21 -8.99 -6.96 10.59
C VAL A 21 -9.98 -8.12 10.41
N PRO A 22 -11.03 -8.25 11.25
CA PRO A 22 -11.98 -9.36 11.13
C PRO A 22 -12.62 -9.48 9.73
N GLU A 23 -12.84 -8.35 9.07
CA GLU A 23 -13.46 -8.24 7.75
C GLU A 23 -12.45 -8.43 6.60
N GLY A 24 -11.14 -8.62 6.89
CA GLY A 24 -10.10 -8.80 5.88
C GLY A 24 -8.78 -8.09 6.17
N LEU A 25 -8.30 -7.32 5.19
CA LEU A 25 -7.01 -6.64 5.24
C LEU A 25 -7.19 -5.15 4.98
N GLU A 26 -6.81 -4.32 5.94
CA GLU A 26 -6.67 -2.88 5.76
C GLU A 26 -5.25 -2.57 5.26
N VAL A 27 -5.16 -1.74 4.23
CA VAL A 27 -3.88 -1.36 3.61
C VAL A 27 -3.78 0.15 3.53
N GLN A 28 -2.71 0.71 4.10
CA GLN A 28 -2.36 2.12 3.94
C GLN A 28 -1.71 2.35 2.58
N LEU A 29 -2.28 3.27 1.80
CA LEU A 29 -1.89 3.52 0.41
C LEU A 29 -1.42 4.96 0.21
N ARG A 30 -0.30 5.14 -0.49
CA ARG A 30 0.11 6.43 -1.04
C ARG A 30 -0.06 6.41 -2.55
N VAL A 31 -1.17 6.99 -3.01
CA VAL A 31 -1.56 6.98 -4.42
C VAL A 31 -1.05 8.23 -5.13
N THR A 32 -0.40 8.03 -6.28
CA THR A 32 -0.01 9.08 -7.24
C THR A 32 -0.93 8.97 -8.45
N PRO A 33 -1.95 9.84 -8.59
CA PRO A 33 -2.78 9.89 -9.79
C PRO A 33 -2.03 10.56 -10.95
N ASP A 34 -2.59 10.46 -12.16
CA ASP A 34 -2.01 11.03 -13.39
C ASP A 34 -0.55 10.60 -13.66
N ALA A 35 -0.23 9.36 -13.32
CA ALA A 35 1.09 8.79 -13.56
C ALA A 35 1.23 8.32 -15.01
N SER A 36 2.47 8.14 -15.48
CA SER A 36 2.74 7.61 -16.84
C SER A 36 2.30 6.16 -17.03
N ARG A 37 2.18 5.39 -15.95
CA ARG A 37 1.72 3.99 -15.95
C ARG A 37 1.15 3.58 -14.61
N ASP A 38 0.28 2.56 -14.65
CA ASP A 38 -0.22 1.90 -13.45
C ASP A 38 0.89 1.04 -12.83
N SER A 39 1.15 1.18 -11.53
CA SER A 39 2.18 0.37 -10.84
C SER A 39 1.98 0.29 -9.33
N ILE A 40 2.43 -0.83 -8.77
CA ILE A 40 2.61 -1.06 -7.33
C ILE A 40 4.10 -0.91 -7.03
N GLY A 41 4.45 -0.06 -6.08
CA GLY A 41 5.83 0.24 -5.70
C GLY A 41 6.16 -0.19 -4.27
N ASP A 42 7.27 0.34 -3.76
CA ASP A 42 7.76 0.04 -2.41
C ASP A 42 6.86 0.63 -1.31
N VAL A 43 7.03 0.09 -0.10
CA VAL A 43 6.50 0.68 1.13
C VAL A 43 7.38 1.86 1.53
N VAL A 44 6.75 3.00 1.82
CA VAL A 44 7.43 4.21 2.31
C VAL A 44 6.90 4.63 3.66
N ALA A 45 7.78 5.17 4.51
CA ALA A 45 7.38 5.80 5.76
C ALA A 45 6.65 7.13 5.50
N ASP A 46 5.60 7.39 6.27
CA ASP A 46 5.07 8.73 6.47
C ASP A 46 5.92 9.51 7.50
N ALA A 47 5.50 10.75 7.81
CA ALA A 47 6.20 11.60 8.77
C ALA A 47 6.22 11.07 10.22
N GLN A 48 5.38 10.08 10.53
CA GLN A 48 5.27 9.45 11.84
C GLN A 48 5.92 8.05 11.87
N GLY A 49 6.49 7.59 10.76
CA GLY A 49 7.10 6.27 10.66
C GLY A 49 6.11 5.16 10.30
N ASN A 50 4.85 5.46 9.96
CA ASN A 50 3.92 4.45 9.47
C ASN A 50 4.20 4.14 8.00
N GLY A 51 4.19 2.86 7.63
CA GLY A 51 4.34 2.47 6.23
C GLY A 51 3.07 2.75 5.41
N ALA A 52 3.27 3.15 4.17
CA ALA A 52 2.25 3.21 3.13
C ALA A 52 2.76 2.55 1.84
N LEU A 53 1.95 1.70 1.22
CA LEU A 53 2.26 1.09 -0.06
C LEU A 53 2.09 2.11 -1.17
N LYS A 54 3.14 2.35 -1.97
CA LYS A 54 3.06 3.25 -3.10
C LYS A 54 2.24 2.64 -4.24
N LEU A 55 1.31 3.42 -4.75
CA LEU A 55 0.56 3.12 -5.96
C LEU A 55 0.65 4.30 -6.92
N ALA A 56 0.78 4.00 -8.21
CA ALA A 56 0.64 4.98 -9.27
C ALA A 56 -0.49 4.52 -10.20
N VAL A 57 -1.36 5.45 -10.59
CA VAL A 57 -2.43 5.19 -11.55
C VAL A 57 -2.43 6.28 -12.60
N THR A 58 -2.67 5.89 -13.85
CA THR A 58 -2.81 6.78 -15.01
C THR A 58 -4.10 7.61 -14.95
N ALA A 59 -5.07 7.19 -14.13
CA ALA A 59 -6.32 7.90 -13.98
C ALA A 59 -6.12 9.25 -13.26
N VAL A 60 -6.69 10.29 -13.85
CA VAL A 60 -6.74 11.64 -13.26
C VAL A 60 -7.58 11.66 -11.98
N PRO A 61 -7.28 12.58 -11.02
CA PRO A 61 -8.01 12.69 -9.76
C PRO A 61 -9.35 13.43 -9.92
N GLU A 62 -10.18 13.02 -10.88
CA GLU A 62 -11.52 13.58 -11.10
C GLU A 62 -12.60 12.60 -10.69
N LYS A 63 -13.60 13.06 -9.92
CA LYS A 63 -14.83 12.32 -9.59
C LYS A 63 -14.58 10.85 -9.16
N GLY A 64 -13.47 10.58 -8.46
CA GLY A 64 -13.13 9.24 -7.99
C GLY A 64 -12.55 8.28 -9.05
N LYS A 65 -12.24 8.73 -10.28
CA LYS A 65 -11.61 7.90 -11.32
C LYS A 65 -10.32 7.23 -10.84
N ALA A 66 -9.48 7.97 -10.11
CA ALA A 66 -8.26 7.42 -9.49
C ALA A 66 -8.54 6.28 -8.51
N ASN A 67 -9.57 6.39 -7.66
CA ASN A 67 -9.93 5.34 -6.71
C ASN A 67 -10.42 4.08 -7.42
N THR A 68 -11.24 4.24 -8.45
CA THR A 68 -11.68 3.11 -9.30
C THR A 68 -10.49 2.42 -9.97
N ALA A 69 -9.51 3.19 -10.44
CA ALA A 69 -8.28 2.63 -11.04
C ALA A 69 -7.44 1.88 -9.99
N VAL A 70 -7.30 2.42 -8.78
CA VAL A 70 -6.62 1.75 -7.66
C VAL A 70 -7.27 0.41 -7.33
N ILE A 71 -8.60 0.38 -7.18
CA ILE A 71 -9.35 -0.85 -6.88
C ILE A 71 -9.12 -1.88 -8.01
N LYS A 72 -9.22 -1.47 -9.27
CA LYS A 72 -8.96 -2.35 -10.42
C LYS A 72 -7.52 -2.86 -10.48
N LEU A 73 -6.54 -2.04 -10.08
CA LEU A 73 -5.13 -2.43 -10.06
C LEU A 73 -4.88 -3.47 -8.96
N LEU A 74 -5.46 -3.29 -7.77
CA LEU A 74 -5.28 -4.20 -6.64
C LEU A 74 -6.10 -5.50 -6.74
N ALA A 75 -7.18 -5.48 -7.52
CA ALA A 75 -8.03 -6.66 -7.75
C ALA A 75 -7.52 -7.59 -8.88
N LYS A 76 -6.39 -7.27 -9.51
CA LYS A 76 -5.71 -8.13 -10.48
C LYS A 76 -4.81 -9.14 -9.78
#